data_AF-A0A3S4TBL9-F1
#
_entry.id   AF-A0A3S4TBL9-F1
#
_cell.length_a   1.000
_cell.length_b   1.000
_cell.length_c   1.000
_cell.angle_alpha   90.00
_cell.angle_beta   90.00
_cell.angle_gamma   90.00
#
_symmetry.space_group_name_H-M   'P 1'
#
loop_
_entity.id
_entity.type
_entity.pdbx_description
1 polymer ?
#
loop_
_entity_poly.entity_id
_entity_poly.type
_entity_poly.pdbx_seq_one_letter_code
_entity_poly.pdbx_strand_id
1 'polypeptide(L)'
;MNKALLFGIALAMVCGAGLSISTAAEEAPANQGPEVIKITDGTEKSMNPAYFPHWDHQNRLKDFEDSKGRKSCAICHHGKSADNKQVEYAEAEEPKSRKCNTCHNKNDDGISLEGKISGVPLPLTSPIQRAGHGRCAGCHKDQKSTATPPVNLMMCTTCHAKFKDKVTEEKDK
;
A
#
# COMPACT_ATOMS: atom_id res chain seq x y z
N MET A 1 -10.88 -61.19 52.00
CA MET A 1 -10.72 -61.68 50.61
C MET A 1 -11.25 -60.61 49.66
N ASN A 2 -10.37 -60.13 48.76
CA ASN A 2 -10.54 -59.61 47.38
C ASN A 2 -11.83 -58.86 46.97
N LYS A 3 -11.85 -57.87 46.07
CA LYS A 3 -10.94 -56.89 45.44
C LYS A 3 -11.84 -56.16 44.40
N ALA A 4 -11.63 -54.86 44.24
CA ALA A 4 -11.81 -54.05 43.03
C ALA A 4 -13.21 -53.85 42.39
N LEU A 5 -13.59 -52.57 42.24
CA LEU A 5 -14.14 -51.98 40.99
C LEU A 5 -14.04 -50.45 41.12
N LEU A 6 -12.91 -49.87 40.70
CA LEU A 6 -12.67 -49.22 39.40
C LEU A 6 -13.51 -47.94 39.19
N PHE A 7 -12.80 -46.82 39.39
CA PHE A 7 -13.20 -45.44 39.26
C PHE A 7 -13.52 -45.05 37.82
N GLY A 8 -14.59 -44.28 37.65
CA GLY A 8 -14.84 -43.47 36.49
C GLY A 8 -15.53 -42.17 36.88
N ILE A 9 -15.28 -41.15 36.06
CA ILE A 9 -16.08 -39.93 35.82
C ILE A 9 -15.57 -38.62 36.46
N ALA A 10 -15.06 -37.79 35.53
CA ALA A 10 -15.29 -36.35 35.29
C ALA A 10 -14.84 -35.32 36.35
N LEU A 11 -13.89 -34.43 35.98
CA LEU A 11 -14.10 -33.16 35.25
C LEU A 11 -14.74 -32.08 36.14
N ALA A 12 -13.89 -31.29 36.79
CA ALA A 12 -14.23 -29.99 37.38
C ALA A 12 -13.10 -29.01 37.01
N MET A 13 -13.27 -28.22 35.96
CA MET A 13 -13.80 -26.85 35.99
C MET A 13 -12.86 -25.88 36.73
N VAL A 14 -11.76 -25.52 36.06
CA VAL A 14 -10.87 -24.42 36.45
C VAL A 14 -11.34 -23.15 35.74
N CYS A 15 -12.20 -22.39 36.41
CA CYS A 15 -12.54 -21.01 36.02
C CYS A 15 -11.43 -20.07 36.52
N GLY A 16 -10.36 -19.95 35.73
CA GLY A 16 -9.39 -18.86 35.87
C GLY A 16 -9.97 -17.60 35.20
N ALA A 17 -10.52 -16.69 36.01
CA ALA A 17 -10.86 -15.34 35.58
C ALA A 17 -9.57 -14.54 35.32
N GLY A 18 -8.99 -14.75 34.14
CA GLY A 18 -7.96 -13.88 33.59
C GLY A 18 -8.61 -12.60 33.09
N LEU A 19 -8.48 -11.52 33.87
CA LEU A 19 -8.84 -10.16 33.46
C LEU A 19 -7.86 -9.72 32.37
N SER A 20 -8.16 -10.05 31.12
CA SER A 20 -7.45 -9.52 29.96
C SER A 20 -7.82 -8.05 29.80
N ILE A 21 -6.95 -7.16 30.27
CA ILE A 21 -6.97 -5.75 29.90
C ILE A 21 -6.56 -5.69 28.43
N SER A 22 -7.53 -5.81 27.53
CA SER A 22 -7.33 -5.51 26.11
C SER A 22 -7.11 -4.01 26.00
N THR A 23 -5.86 -3.59 25.89
CA THR A 23 -5.54 -2.25 25.39
C THR A 23 -6.16 -2.14 24.00
N ALA A 24 -7.20 -1.32 23.85
CA ALA A 24 -7.71 -0.97 22.55
C ALA A 24 -6.55 -0.41 21.73
N ALA A 25 -6.12 -1.15 20.71
CA ALA A 25 -5.31 -0.57 19.65
C ALA A 25 -6.16 0.58 19.08
N GLU A 26 -5.61 1.80 19.07
CA GLU A 26 -6.24 2.90 18.36
C GLU A 26 -6.44 2.46 16.91
N GLU A 27 -7.68 2.14 16.56
CA GLU A 27 -8.04 1.88 15.18
C GLU A 27 -7.83 3.19 14.42
N ALA A 28 -6.96 3.15 13.41
CA ALA A 28 -6.85 4.25 12.47
C ALA A 28 -8.27 4.64 12.00
N PRO A 29 -8.58 5.93 11.85
CA PRO A 29 -9.90 6.38 11.41
C PRO A 29 -10.39 5.57 10.22
N ALA A 30 -11.65 5.13 10.26
CA ALA A 30 -12.25 4.34 9.20
C ALA A 30 -11.93 4.98 7.83
N ASN A 31 -11.32 4.21 6.93
CA ASN A 31 -10.89 4.60 5.57
C ASN A 31 -9.52 5.30 5.42
N GLN A 32 -8.67 5.27 6.43
CA GLN A 32 -7.27 5.63 6.27
C GLN A 32 -6.42 4.37 6.02
N GLY A 33 -5.68 4.35 4.90
CA GLY A 33 -4.68 3.31 4.62
C GLY A 33 -3.47 3.42 5.58
N PRO A 34 -2.35 2.75 5.32
CA PRO A 34 -1.12 3.01 6.08
C PRO A 34 -0.67 4.47 5.93
N GLU A 35 -0.02 5.05 6.94
CA GLU A 35 0.53 6.41 6.85
C GLU A 35 1.61 6.53 5.77
N VAL A 36 2.53 5.56 5.76
CA VAL A 36 3.58 5.42 4.77
C VAL A 36 3.55 4.00 4.21
N ILE A 37 3.62 3.89 2.88
CA ILE A 37 3.69 2.60 2.17
C ILE A 37 5.08 2.43 1.59
N LYS A 38 5.72 1.30 1.91
CA LYS A 38 6.94 0.83 1.22
C LYS A 38 6.53 0.06 -0.04
N ILE A 39 6.78 0.61 -1.21
CA ILE A 39 6.50 0.00 -2.51
C ILE A 39 7.76 -0.74 -2.98
N THR A 40 7.63 -2.03 -3.21
CA THR A 40 8.71 -2.90 -3.69
C THR A 40 8.42 -3.43 -5.09
N ASP A 41 9.36 -4.17 -5.69
CA ASP A 41 9.15 -4.90 -6.94
C ASP A 41 8.30 -6.18 -6.78
N GLY A 42 7.60 -6.33 -5.65
CA GLY A 42 6.90 -7.54 -5.24
C GLY A 42 7.73 -8.46 -4.35
N THR A 43 8.99 -8.10 -4.08
CA THR A 43 9.88 -8.86 -3.19
C THR A 43 10.29 -8.04 -1.97
N GLU A 44 10.47 -8.70 -0.82
CA GLU A 44 10.99 -8.06 0.40
C GLU A 44 12.45 -7.58 0.25
N LYS A 45 13.17 -8.16 -0.73
CA LYS A 45 14.58 -7.87 -1.04
C LYS A 45 14.76 -6.80 -2.11
N SER A 46 13.71 -6.06 -2.46
CA SER A 46 13.82 -5.01 -3.46
C SER A 46 14.94 -4.04 -3.09
N MET A 47 15.92 -3.89 -4.00
CA MET A 47 17.13 -3.13 -3.74
C MET A 47 16.89 -1.63 -3.62
N ASN A 48 15.79 -1.15 -4.22
CA ASN A 48 15.49 0.27 -4.28
C ASN A 48 13.98 0.52 -4.08
N PRO A 49 13.44 0.24 -2.88
CA PRO A 49 12.02 0.46 -2.61
C PRO A 49 11.70 1.95 -2.72
N ALA A 50 10.51 2.26 -3.22
CA ALA A 50 9.96 3.60 -3.09
C ALA A 50 9.19 3.69 -1.78
N TYR A 51 9.14 4.87 -1.19
CA TYR A 51 8.33 5.14 -0.02
C TYR A 51 7.31 6.22 -0.35
N PHE A 52 6.06 5.91 -0.05
CA PHE A 52 4.92 6.70 -0.44
C PHE A 52 4.20 7.22 0.82
N PRO A 53 4.20 8.55 1.07
CA PRO A 53 3.48 9.13 2.20
C PRO A 53 1.97 9.14 1.87
N HIS A 54 1.32 8.02 2.14
CA HIS A 54 -0.04 7.73 1.68
C HIS A 54 -1.07 8.65 2.33
N TRP A 55 -0.99 8.92 3.64
CA TRP A 55 -1.89 9.87 4.31
C TRP A 55 -1.75 11.30 3.78
N ASP A 56 -0.52 11.75 3.55
CA ASP A 56 -0.27 13.08 3.00
C ASP A 56 -0.91 13.22 1.61
N HIS A 57 -0.78 12.20 0.75
CA HIS A 57 -1.46 12.18 -0.55
C HIS A 57 -2.98 12.14 -0.40
N GLN A 58 -3.52 11.28 0.47
CA GLN A 58 -4.97 11.20 0.69
C GLN A 58 -5.55 12.53 1.17
N ASN A 59 -4.85 13.23 2.08
CA ASN A 59 -5.27 14.52 2.60
C ASN A 59 -5.16 15.64 1.56
N ARG A 60 -4.10 15.66 0.74
CA ARG A 60 -3.90 16.65 -0.32
C ARG A 60 -4.86 16.46 -1.50
N LEU A 61 -5.25 15.21 -1.77
CA LEU A 61 -6.06 14.85 -2.94
C LEU A 61 -7.56 14.69 -2.65
N LYS A 62 -8.00 14.92 -1.40
CA LYS A 62 -9.40 14.74 -0.98
C LYS A 62 -10.40 15.53 -1.83
N ASP A 63 -10.01 16.73 -2.27
CA ASP A 63 -10.82 17.63 -3.09
C ASP A 63 -10.31 17.70 -4.54
N PHE A 64 -9.27 16.92 -4.87
CA PHE A 64 -8.64 16.93 -6.19
C PHE A 64 -9.38 16.02 -7.16
N GLU A 65 -9.58 16.52 -8.38
CA GLU A 65 -10.09 15.78 -9.54
C GLU A 65 -9.03 15.81 -10.63
N ASP A 66 -8.58 14.64 -11.09
CA ASP A 66 -7.60 14.60 -12.18
C ASP A 66 -8.21 14.85 -13.56
N SER A 67 -7.36 14.92 -14.59
CA SER A 67 -7.77 15.17 -15.98
C SER A 67 -8.75 14.13 -16.56
N LYS A 68 -9.01 13.03 -15.83
CA LYS A 68 -9.97 11.98 -16.19
C LYS A 68 -11.20 11.97 -15.27
N GLY A 69 -11.41 13.00 -14.45
CA GLY A 69 -12.58 13.12 -13.57
C GLY A 69 -12.49 12.31 -12.27
N ARG A 70 -11.33 11.72 -11.95
CA ARG A 70 -11.19 10.80 -10.79
C ARG A 70 -10.86 11.57 -9.53
N LYS A 71 -11.46 11.16 -8.39
CA LYS A 71 -11.30 11.80 -7.08
C LYS A 71 -10.80 10.83 -6.02
N SER A 72 -10.13 11.35 -4.99
CA SER A 72 -9.76 10.61 -3.77
C SER A 72 -9.08 9.25 -4.09
N CYS A 73 -9.61 8.13 -3.57
CA CYS A 73 -9.05 6.79 -3.75
C CYS A 73 -8.92 6.37 -5.23
N ALA A 74 -9.87 6.77 -6.08
CA ALA A 74 -9.94 6.38 -7.49
C ALA A 74 -8.84 6.99 -8.38
N ILE A 75 -8.09 7.97 -7.86
CA ILE A 75 -6.92 8.52 -8.55
C ILE A 75 -5.83 7.44 -8.68
N CYS A 76 -5.65 6.65 -7.62
CA CYS A 76 -4.60 5.64 -7.49
C CYS A 76 -5.15 4.22 -7.63
N HIS A 77 -6.15 3.88 -6.82
CA HIS A 77 -6.84 2.59 -6.90
C HIS A 77 -7.68 2.58 -8.16
N HIS A 78 -7.67 1.46 -8.86
CA HIS A 78 -8.43 1.25 -10.08
C HIS A 78 -8.64 -0.24 -10.28
N GLY A 79 -9.74 -0.59 -10.95
CA GLY A 79 -10.02 -1.98 -11.30
C GLY A 79 -9.35 -2.40 -12.61
N LYS A 80 -9.55 -3.68 -12.92
CA LYS A 80 -9.15 -4.32 -14.18
C LYS A 80 -10.40 -4.90 -14.86
N SER A 81 -10.63 -4.58 -16.13
CA SER A 81 -11.66 -5.28 -16.92
C SER A 81 -11.17 -6.64 -17.43
N ALA A 82 -12.11 -7.45 -17.94
CA ALA A 82 -11.80 -8.71 -18.62
C ALA A 82 -10.80 -8.56 -19.78
N ASP A 83 -10.83 -7.42 -20.47
CA ASP A 83 -9.91 -7.09 -21.58
C ASP A 83 -8.56 -6.53 -21.11
N ASN A 84 -8.21 -6.66 -19.83
CA ASN A 84 -7.00 -6.10 -19.21
C ASN A 84 -6.90 -4.56 -19.28
N LYS A 85 -8.02 -3.85 -19.41
CA LYS A 85 -8.04 -2.37 -19.40
C LYS A 85 -8.25 -1.86 -17.97
N GLN A 86 -7.67 -0.69 -17.69
CA GLN A 86 -7.95 0.03 -16.45
C GLN A 86 -9.43 0.44 -16.45
N VAL A 87 -10.14 0.14 -15.36
CA VAL A 87 -11.50 0.65 -15.08
C VAL A 87 -11.51 1.47 -13.81
N GLU A 88 -12.58 2.22 -13.59
CA GLU A 88 -12.75 3.03 -12.38
C GLU A 88 -12.71 2.19 -11.11
N TYR A 89 -12.30 2.79 -10.00
CA TYR A 89 -12.32 2.14 -8.70
C TYR A 89 -13.74 2.10 -8.17
N ALA A 90 -14.29 0.90 -8.04
CA ALA A 90 -15.54 0.65 -7.33
C ALA A 90 -15.22 0.20 -5.90
N GLU A 91 -15.41 1.10 -4.94
CA GLU A 91 -15.11 0.85 -3.52
C GLU A 91 -15.88 -0.34 -2.93
N ALA A 92 -17.06 -0.63 -3.48
CA ALA A 92 -17.89 -1.77 -3.10
C ALA A 92 -17.36 -3.13 -3.61
N GLU A 93 -16.50 -3.13 -4.63
CA GLU A 93 -16.08 -4.34 -5.35
C GLU A 93 -14.61 -4.69 -5.11
N GLU A 94 -13.78 -3.71 -4.73
CA GLU A 94 -12.34 -3.88 -4.56
C GLU A 94 -11.88 -3.41 -3.17
N PRO A 95 -11.29 -4.30 -2.34
CA PRO A 95 -10.83 -3.92 -1.02
C PRO A 95 -9.75 -2.85 -1.13
N LYS A 96 -9.87 -1.77 -0.36
CA LYS A 96 -8.90 -0.66 -0.25
C LYS A 96 -7.47 -1.14 0.05
N SER A 97 -7.32 -2.33 0.62
CA SER A 97 -6.06 -2.97 0.97
C SER A 97 -5.39 -3.76 -0.17
N ARG A 98 -6.02 -3.87 -1.36
CA ARG A 98 -5.45 -4.63 -2.48
C ARG A 98 -4.16 -3.98 -2.97
N LYS A 99 -3.09 -4.77 -3.03
CA LYS A 99 -1.74 -4.31 -3.42
C LYS A 99 -1.62 -4.25 -4.94
N CYS A 100 -0.85 -3.27 -5.45
CA CYS A 100 -0.61 -3.11 -6.88
C CYS A 100 -0.04 -4.38 -7.53
N ASN A 101 0.84 -5.11 -6.83
CA ASN A 101 1.49 -6.32 -7.35
C ASN A 101 0.54 -7.52 -7.49
N THR A 102 -0.71 -7.47 -7.00
CA THR A 102 -1.66 -8.55 -7.30
C THR A 102 -2.10 -8.53 -8.76
N CYS A 103 -2.02 -7.37 -9.43
CA CYS A 103 -2.38 -7.21 -10.84
C CYS A 103 -1.20 -6.75 -11.71
N HIS A 104 -0.28 -5.94 -11.17
CA HIS A 104 0.93 -5.51 -11.87
C HIS A 104 2.11 -6.39 -11.51
N ASN A 105 2.08 -7.63 -11.99
CA ASN A 105 3.12 -8.63 -11.78
C ASN A 105 3.52 -9.29 -13.11
N LYS A 106 4.48 -10.21 -13.04
CA LYS A 106 5.05 -10.93 -14.19
C LYS A 106 4.30 -12.23 -14.52
N ASN A 107 3.23 -12.56 -13.80
CA ASN A 107 2.47 -13.77 -14.07
C ASN A 107 1.65 -13.59 -15.36
N ASP A 108 1.13 -14.70 -15.90
CA ASP A 108 0.37 -14.70 -17.15
C ASP A 108 -0.94 -13.87 -17.07
N ASP A 109 -1.48 -13.68 -15.86
CA ASP A 109 -2.64 -12.84 -15.58
C ASP A 109 -2.29 -11.38 -15.25
N GLY A 110 -0.99 -11.06 -15.19
CA GLY A 110 -0.45 -9.77 -14.85
C GLY A 110 -0.58 -8.73 -15.97
N ILE A 111 -0.89 -7.48 -15.60
CA ILE A 111 -0.88 -6.35 -16.52
C ILE A 111 0.48 -5.68 -16.50
N SER A 112 1.20 -5.83 -17.62
CA SER A 112 2.32 -4.98 -17.96
C SER A 112 1.82 -3.62 -18.47
N LEU A 113 1.88 -2.58 -17.65
CA LEU A 113 1.65 -1.20 -18.12
C LEU A 113 2.86 -0.70 -18.92
N GLU A 114 2.63 0.19 -19.89
CA GLU A 114 3.70 0.83 -20.69
C GLU A 114 4.42 1.98 -19.97
N GLY A 115 4.45 1.98 -18.63
CA GLY A 115 5.18 2.98 -17.87
C GLY A 115 6.65 2.98 -18.26
N LYS A 116 7.17 4.14 -18.67
CA LYS A 116 8.58 4.33 -19.02
C LYS A 116 9.33 4.90 -17.83
N ILE A 117 10.47 4.30 -17.52
CA ILE A 117 11.45 4.85 -16.60
C ILE A 117 12.52 5.50 -17.46
N SER A 118 12.75 6.80 -17.27
CA SER A 118 13.76 7.52 -18.07
C SER A 118 15.13 6.88 -17.89
N GLY A 119 15.82 6.60 -18.99
CA GLY A 119 17.16 6.00 -18.97
C GLY A 119 17.23 4.51 -18.63
N VAL A 120 16.10 3.81 -18.44
CA VAL A 120 16.09 2.36 -18.17
C VAL A 120 15.32 1.62 -19.26
N PRO A 121 15.96 0.67 -19.98
CA PRO A 121 15.29 -0.16 -20.98
C PRO A 121 14.08 -0.93 -20.41
N LEU A 122 12.99 -1.01 -21.17
CA LEU A 122 11.76 -1.71 -20.79
C LEU A 122 11.98 -3.15 -20.26
N PRO A 123 12.86 -4.00 -20.85
CA PRO A 123 13.08 -5.36 -20.37
C PRO A 123 13.62 -5.43 -18.93
N LEU A 124 14.24 -4.35 -18.46
CA LEU A 124 14.86 -4.26 -17.13
C LEU A 124 13.91 -3.70 -16.06
N THR A 125 12.66 -3.42 -16.44
CA THR A 125 11.65 -2.89 -15.52
C THR A 125 10.64 -3.98 -15.16
N SER A 126 10.27 -4.08 -13.90
CA SER A 126 9.16 -4.94 -13.47
C SER A 126 7.82 -4.25 -13.78
N PRO A 127 6.74 -5.03 -13.98
CA PRO A 127 5.39 -4.48 -14.17
C PRO A 127 4.98 -3.46 -13.10
N ILE A 128 5.30 -3.71 -11.83
CA ILE A 128 5.02 -2.76 -10.75
C ILE A 128 5.89 -1.50 -10.82
N GLN A 129 7.16 -1.60 -11.24
CA GLN A 129 7.99 -0.41 -11.46
C GLN A 129 7.38 0.47 -12.56
N ARG A 130 6.89 -0.13 -13.65
CA ARG A 130 6.20 0.61 -14.72
C ARG A 130 4.91 1.23 -14.23
N ALA A 131 4.10 0.50 -13.46
CA ALA A 131 2.85 1.01 -12.89
C ALA A 131 3.10 2.22 -11.97
N GLY A 132 4.08 2.12 -11.07
CA GLY A 132 4.46 3.20 -10.17
C GLY A 132 4.95 4.44 -10.91
N HIS A 133 5.91 4.29 -11.83
CA HIS A 133 6.43 5.45 -12.59
C HIS A 133 5.37 6.07 -13.49
N GLY A 134 4.55 5.26 -14.18
CA GLY A 134 3.47 5.77 -15.03
C GLY A 134 2.42 6.56 -14.23
N ARG A 135 1.99 6.03 -13.08
CA ARG A 135 0.98 6.68 -12.23
C ARG A 135 1.53 7.90 -11.50
N CYS A 136 2.61 7.72 -10.74
CA CYS A 136 3.14 8.76 -9.86
C CYS A 136 3.76 9.90 -10.66
N ALA A 137 4.64 9.59 -11.62
CA ALA A 137 5.30 10.62 -12.43
C ALA A 137 4.31 11.33 -13.36
N GLY A 138 3.28 10.62 -13.85
CA GLY A 138 2.19 11.23 -14.62
C GLY A 138 1.44 12.28 -13.80
N CYS A 139 0.95 11.89 -12.62
CA CYS A 139 0.26 12.81 -11.72
C CYS A 139 1.15 14.00 -11.31
N HIS A 140 2.40 13.76 -10.91
CA HIS A 140 3.31 14.83 -10.51
C HIS A 140 3.64 15.80 -11.65
N LYS A 141 3.72 15.31 -12.89
CA LYS A 141 3.92 16.14 -14.08
C LYS A 141 2.71 17.04 -14.34
N ASP A 142 1.51 16.48 -14.24
CA ASP A 142 0.26 17.22 -14.46
C ASP A 142 0.03 18.28 -13.38
N GLN A 143 0.52 18.03 -12.15
CA GLN A 143 0.32 18.91 -11.00
C GLN A 143 1.36 20.02 -10.82
N LYS A 144 2.35 20.18 -11.72
CA LYS A 144 3.42 21.20 -11.65
C LYS A 144 3.74 21.64 -10.20
N SER A 145 4.25 20.72 -9.37
CA SER A 145 4.66 20.93 -7.96
C SER A 145 4.29 22.31 -7.37
N THR A 146 3.11 22.42 -6.75
CA THR A 146 2.65 23.66 -6.10
C THR A 146 3.38 24.00 -4.80
N ALA A 147 4.29 23.13 -4.33
CA ALA A 147 5.10 23.40 -3.14
C ALA A 147 6.21 24.42 -3.44
N THR A 148 6.46 25.32 -2.49
CA THR A 148 7.64 26.22 -2.49
C THR A 148 8.52 25.88 -1.27
N PRO A 149 9.80 25.52 -1.47
CA PRO A 149 10.45 25.32 -2.77
C PRO A 149 9.85 24.11 -3.51
N PRO A 150 9.89 24.09 -4.86
CA PRO A 150 9.43 22.94 -5.62
C PRO A 150 10.23 21.73 -5.22
N VAL A 151 9.58 20.80 -4.51
CA VAL A 151 10.16 19.48 -4.28
C VAL A 151 10.38 18.92 -5.68
N ASN A 152 11.60 18.48 -5.98
CA ASN A 152 11.84 17.84 -7.26
C ASN A 152 11.21 16.43 -7.22
N LEU A 153 9.88 16.39 -7.28
CA LEU A 153 9.02 15.21 -7.19
C LEU A 153 9.24 14.23 -8.36
N MET A 154 10.06 14.63 -9.32
CA MET A 154 10.46 13.84 -10.49
C MET A 154 11.88 13.27 -10.36
N MET A 155 12.63 13.59 -9.29
CA MET A 155 13.93 12.97 -9.03
C MET A 155 13.77 11.57 -8.43
N CYS A 156 14.60 10.63 -8.89
CA CYS A 156 14.63 9.26 -8.37
C CYS A 156 14.81 9.23 -6.85
N THR A 157 15.70 10.07 -6.32
CA THR A 157 16.02 10.14 -4.89
C THR A 157 14.88 10.67 -4.04
N THR A 158 13.93 11.44 -4.60
CA THR A 158 12.78 11.93 -3.85
C THR A 158 11.87 10.78 -3.41
N CYS A 159 11.65 9.80 -4.29
CA CYS A 159 10.77 8.66 -4.03
C CYS A 159 11.52 7.45 -3.46
N HIS A 160 12.79 7.27 -3.86
CA HIS A 160 13.60 6.09 -3.53
C HIS A 160 14.71 6.36 -2.50
N ALA A 161 14.65 7.47 -1.76
CA ALA A 161 15.52 7.67 -0.61
C ALA A 161 15.25 6.62 0.47
N LYS A 162 16.29 6.24 1.23
CA LYS A 162 16.10 5.46 2.44
C LYS A 162 15.31 6.30 3.45
N PHE A 163 14.08 5.89 3.76
CA PHE A 163 13.23 6.59 4.75
C PHE A 163 13.82 6.66 6.16
N LYS A 164 14.91 5.90 6.44
CA LYS A 164 15.62 5.95 7.72
C LYS A 164 16.23 7.32 8.05
N ASP A 165 16.45 8.18 7.06
CA ASP A 165 17.14 9.46 7.29
C ASP A 165 16.18 10.65 7.49
N LYS A 166 14.88 10.51 7.14
CA LYS A 166 13.92 11.63 7.21
C LYS A 166 13.01 11.64 8.44
N VAL A 167 12.67 10.48 8.98
CA VAL A 167 11.81 10.39 10.19
C VAL A 167 12.59 10.73 11.47
N THR A 168 13.92 10.59 11.45
CA THR A 168 14.79 10.99 12.57
C THR A 168 15.04 12.49 12.60
N GLU A 169 15.20 13.15 11.44
CA GLU A 169 15.43 14.62 11.41
C GLU A 169 14.21 15.46 11.85
N GLU A 170 12.99 14.94 11.71
CA GLU A 170 11.77 15.63 12.19
C GLU A 170 11.48 15.41 13.67
N LYS A 171 12.06 14.38 14.30
CA LYS A 171 11.95 14.16 15.76
C LYS A 171 12.98 14.95 16.57
N ASP A 172 14.01 15.47 15.91
CA ASP A 172 15.13 16.19 16.52
C ASP A 172 15.06 17.73 16.29
N LYS A 173 13.93 18.26 15.80
CA LYS A 173 13.62 19.70 15.66
C LYS A 173 12.40 20.08 16.47
#